data_AF-A0A2V8YIN3-F1
#
_entry.id   AF-A0A2V8YIN3-F1
#
_cell.length_a   1.000
_cell.length_b   1.000
_cell.length_c   1.000
_cell.angle_alpha   90.00
_cell.angle_beta   90.00
_cell.angle_gamma   90.00
#
_symmetry.space_group_name_H-M   'P 1'
#
loop_
_entity.id
_entity.type
_entity.pdbx_description
1 polymer ?
#
loop_
_entity_poly.entity_id
_entity_poly.type
_entity_poly.pdbx_seq_one_letter_code
_entity_poly.pdbx_strand_id
1 'polypeptide(L)' 'MRKQLALAAALFVILAASSRNETSAQQNQTGAPLRVVVDLVQLNVAVTDNKGNYITDLQPADFAIT' A
#
# COMPACT_ATOMS: atom_id res chain seq x y z
N MET A 1 15.00 46.89 -38.69
CA MET A 1 15.66 45.62 -38.28
C MET A 1 15.89 45.54 -36.76
N ARG A 2 16.43 46.57 -36.10
CA ARG A 2 16.69 46.57 -34.64
C ARG A 2 15.46 46.29 -33.74
N LYS A 3 14.28 46.82 -34.09
CA LYS A 3 13.02 46.57 -33.35
C LYS A 3 12.53 45.12 -33.45
N GLN A 4 12.73 44.49 -34.60
CA GLN A 4 12.35 43.09 -34.84
C GLN A 4 13.26 42.12 -34.08
N LEU A 5 14.56 42.41 -34.04
CA LEU A 5 15.54 41.69 -33.22
C LEU A 5 15.22 41.79 -31.71
N ALA A 6 14.82 42.97 -31.24
CA ALA A 6 14.42 43.16 -29.86
C ALA A 6 13.15 42.37 -29.48
N LEU A 7 12.16 42.32 -30.37
CA LEU A 7 10.94 41.52 -30.19
C LEU A 7 11.24 40.02 -30.16
N ALA A 8 12.09 39.53 -31.06
CA ALA A 8 12.49 38.12 -31.10
C ALA A 8 13.26 37.71 -29.84
N ALA A 9 14.16 38.58 -29.35
CA ALA A 9 14.88 38.34 -28.10
C ALA A 9 13.94 38.32 -26.88
N ALA A 10 12.98 39.23 -26.81
CA ALA A 10 11.98 39.25 -25.73
C ALA A 10 11.11 37.98 -25.74
N LEU A 11 10.66 37.53 -26.92
CA LEU A 11 9.88 36.31 -27.06
C LEU A 11 10.67 35.06 -26.63
N PHE A 12 11.96 35.00 -27.00
CA PHE A 12 12.84 33.91 -26.62
C PHE A 12 13.05 33.82 -25.10
N VAL A 13 13.20 34.97 -24.43
CA VAL A 13 13.31 35.04 -22.96
C VAL A 13 12.03 34.56 -22.27
N ILE A 14 10.86 34.95 -22.78
CA ILE A 14 9.57 34.50 -22.24
C ILE A 14 9.41 32.99 -22.39
N LEU A 15 9.79 32.44 -23.54
CA LEU A 15 9.68 31.01 -23.81
C LEU A 15 10.66 30.20 -22.96
N ALA A 16 11.90 30.68 -22.78
CA ALA A 16 12.89 30.06 -21.91
C ALA A 16 12.51 30.10 -20.41
N ALA A 17 11.70 31.08 -19.99
CA ALA A 17 11.22 31.17 -18.61
C ALA A 17 10.06 30.21 -18.29
N SER A 18 9.46 29.56 -19.30
CA SER A 18 8.28 28.69 -19.11
C SER A 18 8.59 27.25 -18.67
N SER A 19 9.87 26.89 -18.49
CA SER A 19 10.29 25.54 -18.11
C SER A 19 10.44 25.38 -16.59
N ARG A 20 9.33 25.29 -15.85
CA ARG A 20 9.30 24.72 -14.48
C ARG A 20 8.01 23.95 -14.24
N ASN A 21 7.88 22.81 -14.90
CA ASN A 21 6.94 21.78 -14.47
C ASN A 21 7.73 20.77 -13.65
N GLU A 22 7.89 21.07 -12.35
CA GLU A 22 8.19 20.03 -11.36
C GLU A 22 6.92 19.16 -11.29
N THR A 23 6.84 18.13 -12.13
CA THR A 23 5.92 17.02 -11.87
C THR A 23 6.42 16.32 -10.62
N SER A 24 5.92 16.76 -9.46
CA SER A 24 6.06 16.01 -8.22
C SER A 24 5.49 14.61 -8.49
N ALA A 25 6.38 13.64 -8.49
CA ALA A 25 6.02 12.24 -8.60
C ALA A 25 4.91 11.94 -7.59
N GLN A 26 3.86 11.28 -8.07
CA GLN A 26 2.69 10.88 -7.31
C GLN A 26 3.16 10.16 -6.03
N GLN A 27 3.17 10.85 -4.90
CA GLN A 27 3.40 10.21 -3.61
C GLN A 27 2.17 9.34 -3.40
N ASN A 28 2.32 8.03 -3.60
CA ASN A 28 1.33 7.01 -3.27
C ASN A 28 0.80 7.27 -1.85
N GLN A 29 -0.30 8.02 -1.75
CA GLN A 29 -1.13 8.13 -0.55
C GLN A 29 -2.13 6.96 -0.49
N THR A 30 -1.80 5.84 -1.12
CA THR A 30 -2.59 4.62 -1.10
C THR A 30 -2.09 3.72 0.02
N GLY A 31 -2.56 4.01 1.24
CA GLY A 31 -2.49 3.06 2.36
C GLY A 31 -1.27 3.24 3.25
N ALA A 32 -1.42 4.01 4.33
CA ALA A 32 -0.59 3.79 5.51
C ALA A 32 -0.66 2.30 5.89
N PRO A 33 0.45 1.65 6.27
CA PRO A 33 0.41 0.25 6.69
C PRO A 33 -0.48 0.13 7.92
N LEU A 34 -1.58 -0.63 7.82
CA LEU A 34 -2.43 -0.96 8.95
C LEU A 34 -1.59 -1.79 9.94
N ARG A 35 -1.31 -1.20 11.10
CA ARG A 35 -0.63 -1.88 12.20
C ARG A 35 -1.67 -2.34 13.21
N VAL A 36 -1.87 -3.66 13.30
CA VAL A 36 -2.74 -4.28 14.31
C VAL A 36 -1.85 -4.87 15.38
N VAL A 37 -2.06 -4.45 16.64
CA VAL A 37 -1.39 -5.03 17.81
C VAL A 37 -2.33 -6.06 18.41
N VAL A 38 -1.90 -7.32 18.49
CA VAL A 38 -2.65 -8.42 19.12
C VAL A 38 -1.75 -9.18 20.08
N ASP A 39 -2.34 -9.65 21.17
CA ASP A 39 -1.70 -10.61 22.06
C ASP A 39 -1.99 -12.03 21.55
N LEU A 40 -0.94 -12.77 21.22
CA LEU A 40 -1.06 -14.18 20.82
C LEU A 40 -1.12 -15.06 22.08
N VAL A 41 -2.17 -15.86 22.18
CA VAL A 41 -2.31 -16.88 23.23
C VAL A 41 -2.44 -18.27 22.60
N GLN A 42 -1.92 -19.28 23.29
CA GLN A 42 -2.05 -20.67 22.88
C GLN A 42 -3.18 -21.34 23.68
N LEU A 43 -4.16 -21.92 22.98
CA LEU A 43 -5.24 -22.68 23.58
C LEU A 43 -5.07 -24.18 23.25
N ASN A 44 -5.23 -25.02 24.26
CA ASN A 44 -5.32 -26.46 24.10
C ASN A 44 -6.80 -26.87 24.13
N VAL A 45 -7.24 -27.61 23.11
CA VAL A 45 -8.64 -28.05 22.96
C VAL A 45 -8.66 -29.56 22.82
N ALA A 46 -9.62 -30.22 23.48
CA ALA A 46 -9.90 -31.64 23.29
C ALA A 46 -11.21 -31.81 22.52
N VAL A 47 -11.25 -32.83 21.65
CA VAL A 47 -12.42 -33.15 20.83
C VAL A 47 -12.99 -34.50 21.28
N THR A 48 -14.31 -34.59 21.39
CA THR A 48 -15.01 -35.82 21.78
C THR A 48 -16.07 -36.22 20.77
N ASP A 49 -16.36 -37.51 20.66
CA ASP A 49 -17.51 -38.02 19.92
C ASP A 49 -18.84 -37.75 20.66
N ASN A 50 -19.97 -38.18 20.10
CA ASN A 50 -21.29 -38.02 20.70
C ASN A 50 -21.53 -38.88 21.96
N LYS A 51 -20.60 -39.77 22.32
CA LYS A 51 -20.62 -40.61 23.51
C LYS A 51 -19.67 -40.08 24.59
N GLY A 52 -18.90 -39.03 24.30
CA GLY A 52 -17.92 -38.43 25.21
C GLY A 52 -16.53 -39.08 25.17
N ASN A 53 -16.25 -39.96 24.20
CA ASN A 53 -14.91 -40.51 24.03
C ASN A 53 -14.00 -39.49 23.36
N TYR A 54 -12.75 -39.39 23.83
CA TYR A 54 -11.74 -38.56 23.18
C TYR A 54 -11.44 -39.08 21.77
N ILE A 55 -11.48 -38.18 20.80
CA ILE A 55 -11.02 -38.44 19.44
C ILE A 55 -9.51 -38.16 19.42
N THR A 56 -8.73 -39.18 19.08
CA THR A 56 -7.27 -39.08 18.93
C THR A 56 -6.87 -38.96 17.46
N ASP A 57 -5.59 -38.67 17.20
CA ASP A 57 -4.96 -38.73 15.87
C ASP A 57 -5.49 -37.71 14.83
N LEU A 58 -6.23 -36.70 15.30
CA LEU A 58 -6.67 -35.57 14.48
C LEU A 58 -5.47 -34.86 13.84
N GLN A 59 -5.54 -34.69 12.52
CA GLN A 59 -4.61 -33.91 11.74
C GLN A 59 -5.08 -32.45 11.65
N PRO A 60 -4.18 -31.50 11.41
CA PRO A 60 -4.56 -30.11 11.19
C PRO A 60 -5.60 -29.89 10.09
N ALA A 61 -5.67 -30.79 9.10
CA ALA A 61 -6.65 -30.71 8.01
C ALA A 61 -8.08 -31.15 8.42
N ASP A 62 -8.25 -31.77 9.58
CA ASP A 62 -9.55 -32.29 10.04
C ASP A 62 -10.40 -31.21 10.72
N PHE A 63 -9.86 -30.02 10.96
CA PHE A 63 -10.59 -28.89 11.57
C PHE A 63 -10.32 -27.56 10.85
N ALA A 64 -11.29 -26.66 10.95
CA ALA A 64 -11.18 -25.29 10.46
C ALA A 64 -11.52 -24.33 11.61
N ILE A 65 -10.72 -23.28 11.75
CA ILE A 65 -11.05 -22.14 12.62
C ILE A 65 -11.71 -21.10 11.71
N THR A 66 -13.03 -20.92 11.88
CA THR A 66 -13.85 -19.91 11.17
C THR A 66 -14.14 -18.71 12.04
#